data_AF-A0A4Y2PB26-F1
#
_entry.id   AF-A0A4Y2PB26-F1
#
_cell.length_a   1.000
_cell.length_b   1.000
_cell.length_c   1.000
_cell.angle_alpha   90.00
_cell.angle_beta   90.00
_cell.angle_gamma   90.00
#
_symmetry.space_group_name_H-M   'P 1'
#
loop_
_entity.id
_entity.type
_entity.pdbx_description
1 polymer ?
#
loop_
_entity_poly.entity_id
_entity_poly.type
_entity_poly.pdbx_seq_one_letter_code
_entity_poly.pdbx_strand_id
1 'polypeptide(L)'
;MVWDVCSWRDMGPLIRLETTLTGDRYLSNLSGHLHSFMSIVHSDGLGQFQQDKATPQASRVATKWLQEHSSDFRHFHWPPKSPEMNIIEDIRDALLHAVGERSPPPCTPMDLLTALQDSWCEFPPGYLQTPVKSMRRRFASILRAVGARHDIKKVYQFFWLFSVVFP
;
A
#
# COMPACT_ATOMS: atom_id res chain seq x y z
N MET A 1 5.14 4.06 -14.93
CA MET A 1 4.68 4.30 -13.54
C MET A 1 3.20 4.05 -13.34
N VAL A 2 2.86 3.35 -12.25
CA VAL A 2 1.48 3.17 -11.77
C VAL A 2 1.42 3.51 -10.28
N TRP A 3 0.24 3.89 -9.79
CA TRP A 3 -0.08 4.10 -8.38
C TRP A 3 -1.25 3.20 -8.03
N ASP A 4 -1.13 2.41 -6.98
CA ASP A 4 -2.21 1.55 -6.52
C ASP A 4 -2.59 1.83 -5.07
N VAL A 5 -3.67 1.17 -4.68
CA VAL A 5 -4.18 1.22 -3.33
C VAL A 5 -4.80 -0.14 -3.00
N CYS A 6 -4.42 -0.81 -1.91
CA CYS A 6 -5.02 -2.11 -1.55
C CYS A 6 -5.11 -2.32 -0.04
N SER A 7 -6.13 -3.05 0.38
CA SER A 7 -6.35 -3.46 1.77
C SER A 7 -6.29 -4.96 1.96
N TRP A 8 -6.38 -5.43 3.21
CA TRP A 8 -6.42 -6.87 3.45
C TRP A 8 -7.66 -7.55 2.87
N ARG A 9 -8.74 -6.81 2.64
CA ARG A 9 -10.01 -7.32 2.11
C ARG A 9 -10.09 -7.16 0.61
N ASP A 10 -9.75 -5.97 0.14
CA ASP A 10 -10.07 -5.52 -1.21
C ASP A 10 -8.86 -4.88 -1.88
N MET A 11 -8.69 -5.22 -3.16
CA MET A 11 -7.80 -4.51 -4.07
C MET A 11 -8.51 -3.23 -4.53
N GLY A 12 -7.87 -2.09 -4.31
CA GLY A 12 -8.34 -0.81 -4.82
C GLY A 12 -7.81 -0.51 -6.21
N PRO A 13 -8.07 0.70 -6.74
CA PRO A 13 -7.68 1.05 -8.10
C PRO A 13 -6.17 0.99 -8.34
N LEU A 14 -5.78 0.44 -9.50
CA LEU A 14 -4.44 0.57 -10.07
C LEU A 14 -4.45 1.62 -11.18
N ILE A 15 -3.78 2.74 -10.93
CA ILE A 15 -3.86 3.98 -11.70
C ILE A 15 -2.57 4.20 -12.48
N ARG A 16 -2.69 4.36 -13.79
CA ARG A 16 -1.54 4.73 -14.64
C ARG A 16 -1.10 6.16 -14.33
N LEU A 17 0.19 6.34 -14.09
CA LEU A 17 0.83 7.66 -14.02
C LEU A 17 1.51 7.95 -15.35
N GLU A 18 0.99 8.91 -16.10
CA GLU A 18 1.52 9.31 -17.40
C GLU A 18 2.86 10.06 -17.32
N THR A 19 3.13 10.69 -16.18
CA THR A 19 4.36 11.44 -15.92
C THR A 19 4.96 11.05 -14.58
N THR A 20 6.18 11.54 -14.31
CA THR A 20 6.80 11.49 -12.99
C THR A 20 5.82 11.94 -11.91
N LEU A 21 5.73 11.17 -10.82
CA LEU A 21 4.90 11.48 -9.68
C LEU A 21 5.45 12.73 -8.97
N THR A 22 4.73 13.84 -9.04
CA THR A 22 5.02 15.06 -8.27
C THR A 22 4.21 15.08 -6.98
N GLY A 23 4.57 15.95 -6.03
CA GLY A 23 3.81 16.10 -4.78
C GLY A 23 2.34 16.45 -5.01
N ASP A 24 2.05 17.32 -5.98
CA ASP A 24 0.66 17.71 -6.31
C ASP A 24 -0.13 16.58 -6.97
N ARG A 25 0.50 15.79 -7.86
CA ARG A 25 -0.16 14.59 -8.43
C ARG A 25 -0.41 13.53 -7.35
N TYR A 26 0.53 13.37 -6.43
CA TYR A 26 0.34 12.48 -5.29
C TYR A 26 -0.84 12.94 -4.43
N LEU A 27 -0.92 14.24 -4.13
CA LEU A 27 -2.07 14.83 -3.43
C LEU A 27 -3.40 14.55 -4.15
N SER A 28 -3.46 14.70 -5.47
CA SER A 28 -4.66 14.36 -6.26
C SER A 28 -5.04 12.89 -6.14
N ASN A 29 -4.05 11.98 -6.06
CA ASN A 29 -4.33 10.57 -5.84
C ASN A 29 -4.85 10.30 -4.41
N LEU A 30 -4.27 10.98 -3.42
CA LEU A 30 -4.69 10.90 -2.02
C LEU A 30 -6.15 11.38 -1.85
N SER A 31 -6.49 12.54 -2.43
CA SER A 31 -7.83 13.10 -2.31
C SER A 31 -8.87 12.35 -3.15
N GLY A 32 -8.53 11.98 -4.38
CA GLY A 32 -9.47 11.37 -5.32
C GLY A 32 -9.76 9.89 -5.06
N HIS A 33 -8.73 9.13 -4.67
CA HIS A 33 -8.82 7.66 -4.63
C HIS A 33 -8.68 7.11 -3.22
N LEU A 34 -7.69 7.57 -2.45
CA LEU A 34 -7.42 7.07 -1.11
C LEU A 34 -8.56 7.37 -0.14
N HIS A 35 -9.04 8.62 -0.07
CA HIS A 35 -10.11 9.01 0.86
C HIS A 35 -11.40 8.22 0.61
N SER A 36 -11.83 8.19 -0.66
CA SER A 36 -12.99 7.42 -1.11
C SER A 36 -12.85 5.93 -0.77
N PHE A 37 -11.69 5.34 -1.04
CA PHE A 37 -11.45 3.93 -0.76
C PHE A 37 -11.46 3.61 0.74
N MET A 38 -10.85 4.47 1.57
CA MET A 38 -10.89 4.28 3.03
C MET A 38 -12.29 4.43 3.61
N SER A 39 -13.12 5.33 3.07
CA SER A 39 -14.53 5.43 3.49
C SER A 39 -15.30 4.13 3.23
N ILE A 40 -15.01 3.45 2.10
CA ILE A 40 -15.65 2.19 1.73
C ILE A 40 -15.16 1.02 2.61
N VAL A 41 -13.84 0.91 2.81
CA VAL A 41 -13.25 -0.26 3.49
C VAL A 41 -13.18 -0.05 5.01
N HIS A 42 -13.12 1.19 5.51
CA HIS A 42 -12.92 1.56 6.93
C HIS A 42 -13.94 2.61 7.40
N SER A 43 -15.23 2.26 7.37
CA SER A 43 -16.30 3.12 7.87
C SER A 43 -16.24 3.39 9.39
N ASP A 44 -15.37 2.69 10.14
CA ASP A 44 -15.18 2.87 11.58
C ASP A 44 -14.12 3.92 11.95
N GLY A 45 -13.42 4.48 10.96
CA GLY A 45 -12.36 5.48 11.16
C GLY A 45 -11.08 4.93 11.81
N LEU A 46 -10.94 3.60 11.87
CA LEU A 46 -9.79 2.93 12.50
C LEU A 46 -8.73 2.47 11.48
N GLY A 47 -8.92 2.81 10.20
CA GLY A 47 -7.99 2.50 9.12
C GLY A 47 -6.58 3.04 9.35
N GLN A 48 -5.57 2.29 8.90
CA GLN A 48 -4.17 2.72 8.97
C GLN A 48 -3.54 2.74 7.58
N PHE A 49 -3.06 3.91 7.17
CA PHE A 49 -2.44 4.11 5.87
C PHE A 49 -0.92 3.95 5.94
N GLN A 50 -0.35 3.12 5.06
CA GLN A 50 1.08 2.86 4.95
C GLN A 50 1.57 3.17 3.53
N GLN A 51 2.42 4.17 3.37
CA GLN A 51 2.92 4.61 2.07
C GLN A 51 4.46 4.54 2.03
N ASP A 52 5.06 4.11 0.91
CA ASP A 52 6.53 4.02 0.78
C ASP A 52 7.28 5.34 1.11
N LYS A 53 8.61 5.28 1.22
CA LYS A 53 9.41 6.49 1.55
C LYS A 53 9.85 7.26 0.30
N ALA A 54 9.06 7.26 -0.77
CA ALA A 54 9.39 8.01 -1.98
C ALA A 54 9.28 9.54 -1.76
N THR A 55 10.13 10.29 -2.47
CA THR A 55 10.23 11.76 -2.40
C THR A 55 8.88 12.48 -2.56
N PRO A 56 7.96 12.10 -3.47
CA PRO A 56 6.67 12.79 -3.62
C PRO A 56 5.75 12.63 -2.39
N GLN A 57 5.87 11.51 -1.68
CA GLN A 57 5.08 11.18 -0.50
C GLN A 57 5.55 11.97 0.73
N ALA A 58 6.83 12.37 0.75
CA ALA A 58 7.41 13.29 1.74
C ALA A 58 7.19 14.77 1.40
N SER A 59 6.43 15.09 0.33
CA SER A 59 6.17 16.48 -0.02
C SER A 59 5.33 17.19 1.05
N ARG A 60 5.54 18.51 1.18
CA ARG A 60 4.79 19.34 2.15
C ARG A 60 3.28 19.26 1.94
N VAL A 61 2.84 19.22 0.68
CA VAL A 61 1.42 19.15 0.32
C VAL A 61 0.79 17.81 0.72
N ALA A 62 1.48 16.69 0.47
CA ALA A 62 1.03 15.36 0.88
C ALA A 62 0.98 15.22 2.40
N THR A 63 2.03 15.67 3.08
CA THR A 63 2.12 15.60 4.54
C THR A 63 1.04 16.43 5.22
N LYS A 64 0.75 17.63 4.69
CA LYS A 64 -0.33 18.49 5.20
C LYS A 64 -1.70 17.84 5.03
N TRP A 65 -1.97 17.26 3.86
CA TRP A 65 -3.24 16.58 3.60
C TRP A 65 -3.44 15.38 4.55
N LEU A 66 -2.40 14.57 4.78
CA LEU A 66 -2.45 13.46 5.73
C LEU A 66 -2.72 13.92 7.17
N GLN A 67 -2.22 15.10 7.56
CA GLN A 67 -2.50 15.69 8.87
C GLN A 67 -3.94 16.18 8.99
N GLU A 68 -4.47 16.83 7.95
CA GLU A 68 -5.85 17.32 7.88
C GLU A 68 -6.87 16.17 7.98
N HIS A 69 -6.54 14.99 7.45
CA HIS A 69 -7.41 13.81 7.48
C HIS A 69 -7.07 12.81 8.58
N SER A 70 -6.31 13.24 9.60
CA SER A 70 -5.90 12.37 10.72
C SER A 70 -7.07 11.93 11.62
N SER A 71 -8.24 12.57 11.51
CA SER A 71 -9.49 12.14 12.13
C SER A 71 -10.11 10.92 11.45
N ASP A 72 -9.88 10.77 10.14
CA ASP A 72 -10.57 9.80 9.30
C ASP A 72 -9.79 8.47 9.29
N PHE A 73 -8.47 8.54 9.37
CA PHE A 73 -7.58 7.39 9.42
C PHE A 73 -6.23 7.80 10.02
N ARG A 74 -5.46 6.80 10.47
CA ARG A 74 -4.13 7.05 11.03
C ARG A 74 -3.05 6.81 9.98
N HIS A 75 -2.14 7.77 9.83
CA HIS A 75 -0.93 7.54 9.05
C HIS A 75 0.08 6.68 9.85
N PHE A 76 0.44 5.52 9.31
CA PHE A 76 1.38 4.60 9.93
C PHE A 76 2.83 4.92 9.52
N HIS A 77 3.59 5.46 10.46
CA HIS A 77 5.02 5.69 10.29
C HIS A 77 5.81 4.43 10.68
N TRP A 78 6.42 3.75 9.72
CA TRP A 78 7.33 2.65 10.04
C TRP A 78 8.78 3.13 10.29
N PRO A 79 9.49 2.50 11.23
CA PRO A 79 10.90 2.78 11.52
C PRO A 79 11.79 2.60 10.28
N PRO A 80 12.81 3.46 10.07
CA PRO A 80 13.75 3.36 8.94
C PRO A 80 14.57 2.07 8.86
N LYS A 81 14.63 1.28 9.94
CA LYS A 81 15.47 0.07 10.05
C LYS A 81 14.65 -1.23 10.09
N SER A 82 13.40 -1.19 9.64
CA SER A 82 12.50 -2.35 9.66
C SER A 82 11.92 -2.65 8.27
N PRO A 83 12.78 -3.04 7.29
CA PRO A 83 12.32 -3.47 5.97
C PRO A 83 11.38 -4.68 6.05
N GLU A 84 11.49 -5.50 7.10
CA GLU A 84 10.58 -6.60 7.38
C GLU A 84 9.10 -6.16 7.54
N MET A 85 8.85 -4.87 7.80
CA MET A 85 7.50 -4.31 7.90
C MET A 85 7.01 -3.65 6.60
N ASN A 86 7.74 -3.79 5.50
CA ASN A 86 7.35 -3.25 4.21
C ASN A 86 6.65 -4.32 3.35
N ILE A 87 5.37 -4.59 3.64
CA ILE A 87 4.53 -5.49 2.81
C ILE A 87 4.40 -4.98 1.37
N ILE A 88 4.60 -3.69 1.13
CA ILE A 88 4.51 -3.08 -0.20
C ILE A 88 5.44 -3.79 -1.18
N GLU A 89 6.67 -4.12 -0.77
CA GLU A 89 7.61 -4.88 -1.60
C GLU A 89 7.14 -6.33 -1.80
N ASP A 90 6.63 -7.00 -0.75
CA ASP A 90 6.09 -8.37 -0.85
C ASP A 90 4.93 -8.44 -1.87
N ILE A 91 4.07 -7.42 -1.95
CA ILE A 91 2.96 -7.31 -2.92
C ILE A 91 3.51 -6.98 -4.31
N ARG A 92 4.44 -6.03 -4.40
CA ARG A 92 5.11 -5.64 -5.64
C ARG A 92 5.78 -6.81 -6.33
N ASP A 93 6.60 -7.57 -5.60
CA ASP A 93 7.38 -8.68 -6.14
C ASP A 93 6.44 -9.76 -6.67
N ALA A 94 5.36 -10.03 -5.94
CA ALA A 94 4.35 -10.99 -6.33
C ALA A 94 3.58 -10.57 -7.59
N LEU A 95 3.27 -9.27 -7.71
CA LEU A 95 2.62 -8.74 -8.91
C LEU A 95 3.56 -8.80 -10.13
N LEU A 96 4.83 -8.44 -9.97
CA LEU A 96 5.83 -8.56 -11.03
C LEU A 96 6.05 -10.00 -11.46
N HIS A 97 6.08 -10.93 -10.50
CA HIS A 97 6.15 -12.37 -10.78
C HIS A 97 4.92 -12.84 -11.57
N ALA A 98 3.71 -12.46 -11.15
CA ALA A 98 2.47 -12.83 -11.86
C ALA A 98 2.47 -12.32 -13.30
N VAL A 99 2.96 -11.11 -13.54
CA VAL A 99 3.12 -10.54 -14.89
C VAL A 99 4.20 -11.28 -15.70
N GLY A 100 5.31 -11.66 -15.07
CA GLY A 100 6.40 -12.39 -15.71
C GLY A 100 6.02 -13.79 -16.18
N GLU A 101 5.11 -14.46 -15.46
CA GLU A 101 4.60 -15.79 -15.81
C GLU A 101 3.55 -15.77 -16.93
N ARG A 102 3.14 -14.59 -17.42
CA ARG A 102 2.15 -14.49 -18.51
C ARG A 102 2.73 -14.95 -19.84
N SER A 103 1.90 -15.67 -20.59
CA SER A 103 2.19 -16.10 -21.95
C SER A 103 1.10 -15.59 -22.91
N PRO A 104 1.43 -14.78 -23.93
CA PRO A 104 2.78 -14.28 -24.24
C PRO A 104 3.25 -13.22 -23.23
N PRO A 105 4.58 -13.03 -23.07
CA PRO A 105 5.11 -11.98 -22.22
C PRO A 105 4.74 -10.59 -22.76
N PRO A 106 4.54 -9.58 -21.90
CA PRO A 106 4.23 -8.22 -22.34
C PRO A 106 5.36 -7.65 -23.21
N CYS A 107 5.03 -7.27 -24.44
CA CYS A 107 6.01 -6.79 -25.42
C CYS A 107 6.08 -5.26 -25.49
N THR A 108 5.00 -4.57 -25.11
CA THR A 108 4.93 -3.10 -25.10
C THR A 108 4.62 -2.55 -23.70
N PRO A 109 4.91 -1.26 -23.43
CA PRO A 109 4.49 -0.62 -22.17
C PRO A 109 2.98 -0.68 -21.92
N MET A 110 2.17 -0.69 -22.99
CA MET A 110 0.71 -0.81 -22.88
C MET A 110 0.30 -2.25 -22.54
N ASP A 111 0.95 -3.25 -23.12
CA ASP A 111 0.74 -4.65 -22.75
C ASP A 111 1.15 -4.90 -21.30
N LEU A 112 2.26 -4.27 -20.86
CA LEU A 112 2.72 -4.36 -19.47
C LEU A 112 1.69 -3.75 -18.50
N LEU A 113 1.14 -2.59 -18.85
CA LEU A 113 0.08 -1.98 -18.04
C LEU A 113 -1.17 -2.86 -17.99
N THR A 114 -1.58 -3.42 -19.11
CA THR A 114 -2.75 -4.32 -19.19
C THR A 114 -2.49 -5.57 -18.35
N ALA A 115 -1.32 -6.17 -18.49
CA ALA A 115 -0.91 -7.33 -17.71
C ALA A 115 -0.87 -7.04 -16.20
N LEU A 116 -0.40 -5.86 -15.80
CA LEU A 116 -0.43 -5.40 -14.41
C LEU A 116 -1.86 -5.25 -13.90
N GLN A 117 -2.74 -4.60 -14.68
CA GLN A 117 -4.15 -4.40 -14.32
C GLN A 117 -4.91 -5.73 -14.19
N ASP A 118 -4.75 -6.62 -15.16
CA ASP A 118 -5.39 -7.93 -15.12
C ASP A 118 -4.86 -8.75 -13.94
N SER A 119 -3.54 -8.80 -13.73
CA SER A 119 -2.94 -9.54 -12.62
C SER A 119 -3.38 -8.96 -11.28
N TRP A 120 -3.53 -7.63 -11.18
CA TRP A 120 -4.03 -6.96 -9.99
C TRP A 120 -5.51 -7.30 -9.70
N CYS A 121 -6.34 -7.42 -10.73
CA CYS A 121 -7.73 -7.85 -10.61
C CYS A 121 -7.88 -9.35 -10.29
N GLU A 122 -7.01 -10.18 -10.86
CA GLU A 122 -7.00 -11.63 -10.65
C GLU A 122 -6.31 -12.04 -9.34
N PHE A 123 -5.68 -11.09 -8.65
CA PHE A 123 -4.91 -11.34 -7.45
C PHE A 123 -5.81 -11.93 -6.36
N PRO A 124 -5.53 -13.15 -5.86
CA PRO A 124 -6.43 -13.79 -4.91
C PRO A 124 -6.54 -12.97 -3.63
N PRO A 125 -7.75 -12.73 -3.09
CA PRO A 125 -7.90 -12.04 -1.79
C PRO A 125 -7.12 -12.75 -0.66
N GLY A 126 -6.94 -14.07 -0.76
CA GLY A 126 -6.13 -14.85 0.18
C GLY A 126 -4.63 -14.54 0.13
N TYR A 127 -4.13 -14.00 -0.98
CA TYR A 127 -2.74 -13.60 -1.11
C TYR A 127 -2.44 -12.42 -0.21
N LEU A 128 -3.24 -11.34 -0.23
CA LEU A 128 -3.06 -10.16 0.62
C LEU A 128 -3.09 -10.49 2.12
N GLN A 129 -3.85 -11.52 2.50
CA GLN A 129 -3.87 -12.01 3.88
C GLN A 129 -2.51 -12.56 4.33
N THR A 130 -1.70 -13.10 3.42
CA THR A 130 -0.44 -13.77 3.77
C THR A 130 0.64 -12.78 4.20
N PRO A 131 0.96 -11.70 3.44
CA PRO A 131 1.82 -10.62 3.91
C PRO A 131 1.28 -9.97 5.19
N VAL A 132 -0.03 -9.72 5.30
CA VAL A 132 -0.62 -9.10 6.51
C VAL A 132 -0.47 -10.01 7.74
N LYS A 133 -0.73 -11.32 7.61
CA LYS A 133 -0.46 -12.31 8.65
C LYS A 133 1.04 -12.41 8.96
N SER A 134 1.89 -12.30 7.94
CA SER A 134 3.34 -12.25 8.10
C SER A 134 3.76 -11.04 8.93
N MET A 135 3.23 -9.84 8.65
CA MET A 135 3.53 -8.66 9.47
C MET A 135 3.12 -8.83 10.92
N ARG A 136 1.97 -9.43 11.22
CA ARG A 136 1.60 -9.71 12.62
C ARG A 136 2.69 -10.52 13.33
N ARG A 137 3.27 -11.52 12.65
CA ARG A 137 4.39 -12.31 13.18
C ARG A 137 5.69 -11.49 13.26
N ARG A 138 6.03 -10.73 12.22
CA ARG A 138 7.23 -9.89 12.15
C ARG A 138 7.21 -8.80 13.24
N PHE A 139 6.10 -8.07 13.41
CA PHE A 139 5.89 -7.13 14.51
C PHE A 139 6.03 -7.77 15.89
N ALA A 140 5.40 -8.93 16.10
CA ALA A 140 5.52 -9.64 17.37
C ALA A 140 6.97 -10.05 17.66
N SER A 141 7.74 -10.42 16.64
CA SER A 141 9.16 -10.73 16.76
C SER A 141 10.01 -9.49 17.12
N ILE A 142 9.75 -8.36 16.45
CA ILE A 142 10.45 -7.08 16.73
C ILE A 142 10.15 -6.60 18.14
N LEU A 143 8.88 -6.61 18.57
CA LEU A 143 8.50 -6.18 19.91
C LEU A 143 9.15 -7.04 21.01
N ARG A 144 9.27 -8.35 20.77
CA ARG A 144 10.02 -9.26 21.67
C ARG A 144 11.51 -8.91 21.71
N ALA A 145 12.12 -8.65 20.57
CA ALA A 145 13.55 -8.31 20.49
C ALA A 145 13.88 -6.97 21.18
N VAL A 146 12.94 -6.01 21.18
CA VAL A 146 13.13 -4.67 21.77
C VAL A 146 12.61 -4.57 23.21
N GLY A 147 11.98 -5.62 23.75
CA GLY A 147 11.49 -5.66 25.14
C GLY A 147 10.25 -4.81 25.43
N ALA A 148 9.57 -4.31 24.39
CA ALA A 148 8.43 -3.41 24.53
C ALA A 148 7.10 -4.19 24.68
N ARG A 149 6.43 -4.05 25.84
CA ARG A 149 5.02 -4.44 26.03
C ARG A 149 4.11 -3.38 25.43
N HIS A 150 3.94 -3.36 24.11
CA HIS A 150 2.87 -2.59 23.48
C HIS A 150 1.61 -3.44 23.36
N ASP A 151 0.46 -2.80 23.56
CA ASP A 151 -0.85 -3.44 23.54
C ASP A 151 -1.10 -4.05 22.15
N ILE A 152 -0.93 -5.38 22.07
CA ILE A 152 -1.05 -6.16 20.84
C ILE A 152 -2.47 -5.99 20.24
N LYS A 153 -3.45 -5.53 21.04
CA LYS A 153 -4.80 -5.20 20.54
C LYS A 153 -4.84 -4.01 19.58
N LYS A 154 -3.97 -3.00 19.73
CA LYS A 154 -3.84 -1.92 18.73
C LYS A 154 -3.17 -2.40 17.43
N VAL A 155 -2.46 -3.53 17.51
CA VAL A 155 -1.82 -4.23 16.39
C VAL A 155 -2.81 -5.17 15.67
N TYR A 156 -4.07 -5.27 16.14
CA TYR A 156 -5.07 -6.22 15.61
C TYR A 156 -6.17 -5.58 14.74
N GLN A 157 -6.16 -4.26 14.54
CA GLN A 157 -7.09 -3.57 13.62
C GLN A 157 -6.36 -2.97 12.41
N PHE A 158 -5.39 -3.70 11.87
CA PHE A 158 -4.73 -3.20 10.66
C PHE A 158 -5.47 -3.66 9.43
N PHE A 159 -6.27 -2.73 8.93
CA PHE A 159 -6.55 -2.71 7.53
C PHE A 159 -5.58 -1.72 6.91
N TRP A 160 -4.58 -2.30 6.28
CA TRP A 160 -3.52 -1.53 5.65
C TRP A 160 -4.03 -0.93 4.36
N LEU A 161 -3.37 0.14 3.97
CA LEU A 161 -3.54 0.65 2.65
C LEU A 161 -2.19 1.05 2.09
N PHE A 162 -1.81 0.42 0.99
CA PHE A 162 -0.48 0.50 0.40
C PHE A 162 -0.50 1.27 -0.91
N SER A 163 0.51 2.10 -1.17
CA SER A 163 0.72 2.73 -2.47
C SER A 163 2.05 2.23 -3.05
N VAL A 164 2.02 1.51 -4.17
CA VAL A 164 3.25 1.11 -4.90
C VAL A 164 3.44 2.04 -6.10
N VAL A 165 4.68 2.50 -6.31
CA VAL A 165 5.07 3.25 -7.52
C VAL A 165 6.06 2.46 -8.34
N PHE A 166 5.59 1.68 -9.32
CA PHE A 166 6.47 0.98 -10.29
C PHE A 166 7.14 1.98 -11.23
N PRO A 167 8.42 1.82 -11.63
CA PRO A 167 9.01 2.59 -12.71
C PRO A 167 8.26 2.34 -14.04
#